data_AF-A0A183FIR8-F1
#
_entry.id   AF-A0A183FIR8-F1
#
_cell.length_a   1.000
_cell.length_b   1.000
_cell.length_c   1.000
_cell.angle_alpha   90.00
_cell.angle_beta   90.00
_cell.angle_gamma   90.00
#
_symmetry.space_group_name_H-M   'P 1'
#
loop_
_entity.id
_entity.type
_entity.pdbx_description
1 polymer ?
#
loop_
_entity_poly.entity_id
_entity_poly.type
_entity_poly.pdbx_seq_one_letter_code
_entity_poly.pdbx_strand_id
1 'polypeptide(L)'
;MDRIRNDVIRQKFGVAPIADKMREAHLRWYGHVLRGEEDSVRKIGLNFEVIGKRPRGRPKERWADEHLTYGLESSWCPPRSSAGSGEVAS
;
A
#
# COMPACT_ATOMS: atom_id res chain seq x y z
N MET A 1 -26.26 0.77 29.04
CA MET A 1 -26.26 -0.11 27.85
C MET A 1 -25.10 -1.07 27.99
N ASP A 2 -25.38 -2.35 28.23
CA ASP A 2 -24.36 -3.36 28.50
C ASP A 2 -23.69 -3.78 27.18
N ARG A 3 -22.38 -3.58 27.09
CA ARG A 3 -21.57 -4.03 25.96
C ARG A 3 -21.03 -5.42 26.25
N ILE A 4 -21.63 -6.43 25.64
CA ILE A 4 -21.13 -7.80 25.71
C ILE A 4 -19.97 -7.96 24.74
N ARG A 5 -18.86 -8.52 25.21
CA ARG A 5 -17.70 -8.78 24.36
C ARG A 5 -17.96 -9.98 23.45
N ASN A 6 -17.38 -9.93 22.26
CA ASN A 6 -17.65 -10.88 21.18
C ASN A 6 -17.07 -12.28 21.46
N ASP A 7 -16.03 -12.37 22.30
CA ASP A 7 -15.47 -13.61 22.84
C ASP A 7 -16.52 -14.42 23.64
N VAL A 8 -17.33 -13.76 24.48
CA VAL A 8 -18.39 -14.40 25.27
C VAL A 8 -19.45 -15.03 24.35
N ILE A 9 -19.81 -14.33 23.27
CA ILE A 9 -20.77 -14.84 22.27
C ILE A 9 -20.18 -16.08 21.59
N ARG A 10 -18.93 -15.99 21.13
CA ARG A 10 -18.25 -17.10 20.46
C ARG A 10 -18.07 -18.32 21.35
N GLN A 11 -17.76 -18.12 22.62
CA GLN A 11 -17.65 -19.20 23.61
C GLN A 11 -18.99 -19.95 23.75
N LYS A 12 -20.11 -19.23 23.82
CA LYS A 12 -21.45 -19.85 23.89
C LYS A 12 -21.77 -20.72 22.67
N PHE A 13 -21.33 -20.31 21.48
CA PHE A 13 -21.57 -21.04 20.23
C PHE A 13 -20.43 -22.00 19.85
N GLY A 14 -19.38 -22.12 20.67
CA GLY A 14 -18.20 -22.94 20.36
C GLY A 14 -17.44 -22.48 19.10
N VAL A 15 -17.58 -21.22 18.69
CA VAL A 15 -16.97 -20.70 17.46
C VAL A 15 -15.52 -20.30 17.72
N ALA A 16 -14.58 -20.98 17.07
CA ALA A 16 -13.16 -20.65 17.17
C ALA A 16 -12.88 -19.17 16.79
N PRO A 17 -11.89 -18.52 17.43
CA PRO A 17 -11.36 -17.21 17.05
C PRO A 17 -11.04 -17.08 15.56
N ILE A 18 -11.19 -15.87 14.99
CA ILE A 18 -11.01 -15.67 13.55
C ILE A 18 -9.54 -15.77 13.17
N ALA A 19 -8.66 -15.33 14.06
CA ALA A 19 -7.22 -15.51 13.93
C ALA A 19 -6.85 -17.00 13.76
N ASP A 20 -7.55 -17.91 14.46
CA ASP A 20 -7.30 -19.35 14.34
C ASP A 20 -7.75 -19.90 12.99
N LYS A 21 -8.91 -19.46 12.49
CA LYS A 21 -9.39 -19.83 11.16
C LYS A 21 -8.47 -19.30 10.05
N MET A 22 -7.97 -18.08 10.19
CA MET A 22 -6.99 -17.51 9.26
C MET A 22 -5.68 -18.29 9.27
N ARG A 23 -5.16 -18.62 10.47
CA ARG A 23 -3.96 -19.45 10.63
C ARG A 23 -4.14 -20.82 9.98
N GLU A 24 -5.28 -21.46 10.23
CA GLU A 24 -5.61 -22.76 9.65
C GLU A 24 -5.65 -22.69 8.11
N ALA A 25 -6.30 -21.66 7.54
CA ALA A 25 -6.36 -21.46 6.08
C ALA A 25 -4.97 -21.25 5.47
N HIS A 26 -4.11 -20.45 6.12
CA HIS A 26 -2.73 -20.25 5.68
C HIS A 26 -1.93 -21.56 5.69
N LEU A 27 -2.07 -22.38 6.74
CA LEU A 27 -1.36 -23.66 6.82
C LEU A 27 -1.85 -24.65 5.75
N ARG A 28 -3.15 -24.71 5.49
CA ARG A 28 -3.70 -25.54 4.40
C ARG A 28 -3.18 -25.09 3.04
N TRP A 29 -3.13 -23.78 2.80
CA TRP A 29 -2.56 -23.20 1.59
C TRP A 29 -1.07 -23.54 1.44
N TYR A 30 -0.29 -23.38 2.52
CA TYR A 30 1.13 -23.71 2.53
C TYR A 30 1.38 -25.20 2.24
N GLY A 31 0.64 -26.09 2.89
CA GLY A 31 0.71 -27.52 2.62
C GLY A 31 0.32 -27.88 1.18
N HIS A 32 -0.63 -27.16 0.59
CA HIS A 32 -0.96 -27.30 -0.83
C HIS A 32 0.19 -26.85 -1.73
N VAL A 33 0.86 -25.73 -1.41
CA VAL A 33 2.04 -25.26 -2.17
C VAL A 33 3.16 -26.29 -2.11
N LEU A 34 3.47 -26.83 -0.92
CA LEU A 34 4.56 -27.78 -0.74
C LEU A 34 4.36 -29.12 -1.45
N ARG A 35 3.10 -29.59 -1.54
CA ARG A 35 2.76 -30.82 -2.29
C ARG A 35 2.67 -30.60 -3.80
N GLY A 36 2.67 -29.35 -4.26
CA GLY A 36 2.67 -29.02 -5.67
C GLY A 36 4.01 -29.30 -6.35
N GLU A 37 3.98 -29.30 -7.67
CA GLU A 37 5.15 -29.42 -8.53
C GLU A 37 6.16 -28.29 -8.29
N GLU A 38 7.46 -28.60 -8.42
CA GLU A 38 8.55 -27.65 -8.17
C GLU A 38 8.46 -26.42 -9.08
N ASP A 39 8.13 -26.65 -10.34
CA ASP A 39 8.04 -25.60 -11.36
C ASP A 39 6.71 -24.83 -11.31
N SER A 40 5.83 -25.15 -10.36
CA SER A 40 4.60 -24.39 -10.20
C SER A 40 4.91 -22.95 -9.75
N VAL A 41 4.28 -21.97 -10.39
CA VAL A 41 4.42 -20.53 -10.08
C VAL A 41 4.29 -20.24 -8.58
N ARG A 42 3.43 -21.01 -7.90
CA ARG A 42 3.17 -20.88 -6.47
C ARG A 42 4.37 -21.27 -5.61
N LYS A 43 5.08 -22.33 -5.97
CA LYS A 43 6.24 -22.86 -5.25
C LYS A 43 7.50 -22.08 -5.58
N ILE A 44 7.68 -21.71 -6.86
CA ILE A 44 8.69 -20.74 -7.29
C ILE A 44 8.52 -19.43 -6.51
N GLY A 45 7.31 -18.86 -6.49
CA GLY A 45 7.03 -17.61 -5.78
C GLY A 45 7.22 -17.70 -4.26
N LEU A 46 6.97 -18.86 -3.66
CA LEU A 46 7.22 -19.10 -2.23
C LEU A 46 8.73 -19.10 -1.92
N ASN A 47 9.54 -19.67 -2.81
CA ASN A 47 11.00 -19.78 -2.65
C ASN A 47 11.76 -18.58 -3.24
N PHE A 48 11.06 -17.64 -3.88
CA PHE A 48 11.68 -16.55 -4.62
C PHE A 48 12.32 -15.54 -3.67
N GLU A 49 13.64 -15.39 -3.78
CA GLU A 49 14.39 -14.34 -3.08
C GLU A 49 14.41 -13.07 -3.94
N VAL A 50 13.77 -12.00 -3.45
CA VAL A 50 13.81 -10.70 -4.11
C VAL A 50 15.15 -10.03 -3.77
N ILE A 51 16.07 -10.01 -4.74
CA ILE A 51 17.33 -9.29 -4.59
C ILE A 51 17.08 -7.79 -4.80
N GLY A 52 17.39 -7.01 -3.76
CA GLY A 52 17.32 -5.55 -3.80
C GLY A 52 16.03 -4.96 -3.22
N LYS A 53 16.10 -3.70 -2.81
CA LYS A 53 14.94 -2.95 -2.32
C LYS A 53 14.31 -2.20 -3.48
N ARG A 54 12.98 -2.30 -3.63
CA ARG A 54 12.25 -1.40 -4.54
C ARG A 54 12.53 0.05 -4.10
N PRO A 55 13.03 0.93 -5.00
CA PRO A 55 13.29 2.32 -4.63
C PRO A 55 11.98 2.96 -4.16
N ARG A 56 12.07 3.82 -3.14
CA ARG A 56 10.93 4.66 -2.79
C ARG A 56 10.59 5.49 -4.02
N GLY A 57 9.33 5.43 -4.45
CA GLY A 57 8.82 6.31 -5.50
C GLY A 57 8.89 7.77 -5.08
N ARG A 58 8.46 8.68 -5.96
CA ARG A 58 8.40 10.12 -5.68
C ARG A 58 7.72 10.35 -4.32
N PRO A 59 8.39 11.00 -3.35
CA PRO A 59 7.76 11.40 -2.11
C PRO A 59 6.51 12.23 -2.40
N LYS A 60 5.43 11.98 -1.65
CA LYS A 60 4.22 12.80 -1.75
C LYS A 60 4.54 14.21 -1.28
N GLU A 61 4.33 15.18 -2.15
CA GLU A 61 4.39 16.61 -1.83
C GLU A 61 3.39 16.88 -0.71
N ARG A 62 3.89 17.34 0.44
CA ARG A 62 3.05 17.68 1.58
C ARG A 62 2.69 19.14 1.48
N TRP A 63 1.50 19.50 1.93
CA TRP A 63 1.04 20.89 2.01
C TRP A 63 2.03 21.82 2.75
N ALA A 64 2.79 21.29 3.72
CA ALA A 64 3.84 22.04 4.40
C ALA A 64 5.06 22.36 3.52
N ASP A 65 5.37 21.52 2.52
CA ASP A 65 6.47 21.73 1.58
C ASP A 65 6.14 22.90 0.61
N GLU A 66 4.85 23.09 0.31
CA GLU A 66 4.35 24.28 -0.42
C GLU A 66 4.54 25.55 0.43
N HIS A 67 4.11 25.56 1.70
CA HIS A 67 4.27 26.75 2.55
C HIS A 67 5.71 27.13 2.87
N LEU A 68 6.64 26.18 2.86
CA LEU A 68 8.08 26.46 3.02
C LEU A 68 8.71 27.05 1.75
N THR A 69 8.21 26.71 0.57
CA THR A 69 8.72 27.24 -0.71
C THR A 69 8.11 28.60 -1.06
N TYR A 70 6.83 28.83 -0.74
CA TYR A 70 6.15 30.13 -0.92
C TYR A 70 6.29 31.09 0.28
N GLY A 71 6.91 30.64 1.38
CA GLY A 71 7.05 31.38 2.64
C GLY A 71 8.04 32.55 2.63
N LEU A 72 8.69 32.87 1.50
CA LEU A 72 9.60 34.02 1.38
C LEU A 72 9.11 35.15 0.45
N GLU A 73 8.02 34.96 -0.31
CA GLU A 73 7.47 36.01 -1.17
C GLU A 73 5.98 36.19 -0.91
N SER A 74 5.69 36.80 0.24
CA SER A 74 4.42 37.45 0.53
C SER A 74 4.27 38.73 -0.30
N SER A 75 4.10 38.60 -1.61
CA SER A 75 3.52 39.67 -2.44
C SER A 75 2.88 39.05 -3.67
N TRP A 76 1.58 38.80 -3.56
CA TRP A 76 0.66 38.45 -4.64
C TRP A 76 1.07 38.98 -6.02
N CYS A 77 1.47 38.08 -6.92
CA CYS A 77 1.46 38.31 -8.36
C CYS A 77 1.24 36.97 -9.08
N PRO A 78 0.06 36.68 -9.66
CA PRO A 78 -0.12 35.50 -10.47
C PRO A 78 0.69 35.64 -11.78
N PRO A 79 1.24 34.56 -12.35
CA PRO A 79 1.94 34.64 -13.63
C PRO A 79 0.96 35.13 -14.70
N ARG A 80 1.32 36.26 -15.31
CA ARG A 80 0.65 36.86 -16.46
C ARG A 80 0.70 35.89 -17.63
N SER A 81 -0.45 35.54 -18.19
CA SER A 81 -0.55 34.86 -19.48
C SER A 81 0.14 35.71 -20.55
N SER A 82 1.15 35.14 -21.22
CA SER A 82 1.65 35.68 -22.48
C SER A 82 1.15 34.80 -23.62
N ALA A 83 0.02 35.23 -24.19
CA ALA A 83 -0.22 35.01 -25.61
C ALA A 83 0.72 35.97 -26.36
N GLY A 84 1.42 35.48 -27.38
CA GLY A 84 2.21 36.34 -28.25
C GLY A 84 3.17 35.61 -29.17
N SER A 85 2.68 35.34 -30.39
CA SER A 85 3.36 35.56 -31.70
C SER A 85 4.76 34.98 -31.94
N GLY A 86 4.86 34.23 -33.04
CA GLY A 86 6.04 33.46 -33.42
C GLY A 86 7.18 34.23 -34.07
N GLU A 87 8.25 33.49 -34.35
CA GLU A 87 9.28 33.88 -35.30
C GLU A 87 9.76 32.61 -36.03
N VAL A 88 9.62 32.67 -37.35
CA VAL A 88 10.13 31.71 -38.33
C VAL A 88 11.58 32.09 -38.58
N ALA A 89 12.51 31.14 -38.53
CA ALA A 89 13.88 31.35 -38.99
C ALA A 89 14.29 30.19 -39.89
N SER A 90 14.84 30.61 -41.03
CA SER A 90 15.18 29.92 -42.28
C SER A 90 15.97 28.62 -42.19
#